data_AF-A0A958WC92-F1
#
_entry.id   AF-A0A958WC92-F1
#
_cell.length_a   1.000
_cell.length_b   1.000
_cell.length_c   1.000
_cell.angle_alpha   90.00
_cell.angle_beta   90.00
_cell.angle_gamma   90.00
#
_symmetry.space_group_name_H-M   'P 1'
#
loop_
_entity.id
_entity.type
_entity.pdbx_description
1 polymer ?
#
loop_
_entity_poly.entity_id
_entity_poly.type
_entity_poly.pdbx_seq_one_letter_code
_entity_poly.pdbx_strand_id
1 'polypeptide(L)'
;MKNYLPFLLLTAMLLVVSCGSSKKEDAEAFLDELDEGVDAPAISEETINDILQQIPAPLEISVLMRESGAEYDRTILSDPDKVSNYNTTFKRAINLGIYGTDLIYTNIFGKNQEGLSYMKSVKELADDLNIGQFFNLKLVGRLATNNDNLDSLMLITTQNFNAINKYLQDNKRANLSILFLVGGWMEAVHINCKMSIDNPEVTSLSERIGEQKDVLERIMLLMSFYAETDPNIKDLHEDMKKLQDAYNSIQITYTYAEPTTEVVDGVLVIKDNSTSTVHITQDNVKEIDSVINTIRNKLTS
;
A
#
# COMPACT_ATOMS: atom_id res chain seq x y z
N MET A 1 -83.50 3.33 11.59
CA MET A 1 -82.73 4.14 12.58
C MET A 1 -81.29 4.13 12.13
N LYS A 2 -80.87 5.17 11.39
CA LYS A 2 -79.94 6.24 11.85
C LYS A 2 -78.53 5.73 12.18
N ASN A 3 -77.61 5.98 11.24
CA ASN A 3 -76.24 6.53 11.31
C ASN A 3 -75.30 6.03 12.44
N TYR A 4 -73.98 5.84 12.26
CA TYR A 4 -72.97 6.74 11.67
C TYR A 4 -71.70 5.96 11.22
N LEU A 5 -71.11 6.42 10.10
CA LEU A 5 -69.67 6.28 9.74
C LEU A 5 -68.88 7.40 10.49
N PRO A 6 -67.57 7.25 10.80
CA PRO A 6 -66.48 7.47 9.83
C PRO A 6 -65.33 6.45 9.97
N PHE A 7 -64.83 5.84 8.90
CA PHE A 7 -63.61 6.25 8.18
C PHE A 7 -62.49 6.80 9.09
N LEU A 8 -61.53 5.94 9.44
CA LEU A 8 -60.18 6.35 9.82
C LEU A 8 -59.17 5.51 9.05
N LEU A 9 -58.46 6.17 8.15
CA LEU A 9 -57.21 5.77 7.53
C LEU A 9 -56.19 5.36 8.61
N LEU A 10 -55.54 4.21 8.43
CA LEU A 10 -54.06 4.15 8.40
C LEU A 10 -53.59 2.78 7.86
N THR A 11 -53.13 2.84 6.61
CA THR A 11 -51.96 2.16 6.04
C THR A 11 -51.02 1.46 7.04
N ALA A 12 -50.76 0.16 6.88
CA ALA A 12 -49.64 -0.37 6.07
C ALA A 12 -49.36 -1.84 6.46
N MET A 13 -49.40 -2.71 5.46
CA MET A 13 -48.87 -4.08 5.50
C MET A 13 -47.69 -4.14 4.53
N LEU A 14 -46.59 -4.79 4.95
CA LEU A 14 -45.38 -5.27 4.24
C LEU A 14 -44.15 -4.91 5.12
N LEU A 15 -43.48 -5.87 5.80
CA LEU A 15 -42.47 -6.78 5.24
C LEU A 15 -41.57 -5.99 4.26
N VAL A 16 -40.30 -5.68 4.54
CA VAL A 16 -39.17 -6.60 4.71
C VAL A 16 -38.06 -5.86 5.48
N VAL A 17 -37.42 -6.54 6.44
CA VAL A 17 -36.14 -6.11 7.01
C VAL A 17 -35.10 -6.24 5.90
N SER A 18 -34.69 -5.09 5.35
CA SER A 18 -33.56 -4.97 4.44
C SER A 18 -32.29 -5.27 5.21
N CYS A 19 -31.61 -6.36 4.86
CA CYS A 19 -30.22 -6.59 5.19
C CYS A 19 -29.54 -6.91 3.87
N GLY A 20 -28.89 -5.89 3.31
CA GLY A 20 -28.08 -5.97 2.10
C GLY A 20 -26.90 -5.04 2.29
N SER A 21 -25.84 -5.55 2.92
CA SER A 21 -24.58 -4.84 3.07
C SER A 21 -23.78 -4.95 1.77
N SER A 22 -23.89 -3.93 0.91
CA SER A 22 -23.00 -3.72 -0.23
C SER A 22 -21.85 -2.80 0.19
N LYS A 23 -20.67 -3.38 0.44
CA LYS A 23 -19.40 -2.69 0.74
C LYS A 23 -18.83 -1.96 -0.50
N LYS A 24 -19.56 -0.97 -1.02
CA LYS A 24 -19.05 -0.01 -2.01
C LYS A 24 -19.41 1.45 -1.69
N GLU A 25 -20.29 1.69 -0.71
CA GLU A 25 -20.72 3.05 -0.36
C GLU A 25 -19.74 3.81 0.56
N ASP A 26 -18.86 3.13 1.30
CA ASP A 26 -18.07 3.80 2.36
C ASP A 26 -16.99 4.77 1.83
N ALA A 27 -16.45 4.56 0.63
CA ALA A 27 -15.40 5.42 0.07
C ALA A 27 -15.98 6.64 -0.67
N GLU A 28 -17.08 6.46 -1.41
CA GLU A 28 -17.76 7.56 -2.12
C GLU A 28 -18.60 8.42 -1.16
N ALA A 29 -19.25 7.82 -0.16
CA ALA A 29 -19.97 8.58 0.87
C ALA A 29 -19.04 9.42 1.75
N PHE A 30 -17.79 8.98 1.97
CA PHE A 30 -16.78 9.74 2.71
C PHE A 30 -16.23 10.91 1.90
N LEU A 31 -16.22 10.82 0.57
CA LEU A 31 -15.80 11.91 -0.31
C LEU A 31 -16.88 13.00 -0.43
N ASP A 32 -18.17 12.62 -0.43
CA ASP A 32 -19.29 13.57 -0.43
C ASP A 32 -19.42 14.35 0.90
N GLU A 33 -18.98 13.76 2.03
CA GLU A 33 -18.98 14.44 3.34
C GLU A 33 -17.90 15.54 3.47
N LEU A 34 -16.93 15.59 2.55
CA LEU A 34 -15.82 16.57 2.55
C LEU A 34 -16.12 17.87 1.77
N ASP A 35 -17.22 17.93 1.00
CA ASP A 35 -17.56 19.08 0.12
C ASP A 35 -18.55 20.08 0.77
N GLU A 36 -19.14 19.75 1.93
CA GLU A 36 -19.94 20.72 2.69
C GLU A 36 -19.09 21.43 3.74
N GLY A 37 -18.85 22.73 3.50
CA GLY A 37 -18.11 23.62 4.39
C GLY A 37 -18.65 23.63 5.83
N VAL A 38 -18.01 22.84 6.68
CA VAL A 38 -18.14 22.80 8.14
C VAL A 38 -16.74 22.55 8.69
N ASP A 39 -16.36 23.22 9.80
CA ASP A 39 -15.07 23.04 10.48
C ASP A 39 -14.61 21.58 10.43
N ALA A 40 -13.55 21.31 9.66
CA ALA A 40 -13.12 19.96 9.31
C ALA A 40 -13.00 19.10 10.58
N PRO A 41 -13.80 18.04 10.74
CA PRO A 41 -13.59 17.11 11.83
C PRO A 41 -12.21 16.50 11.63
N ALA A 42 -11.33 16.66 12.62
CA ALA A 42 -10.05 15.98 12.65
C ALA A 42 -10.30 14.49 12.43
N ILE A 43 -9.88 13.95 11.28
CA ILE A 43 -10.11 12.56 10.91
C ILE A 43 -9.53 11.65 11.98
N SER A 44 -10.32 10.66 12.41
CA SER A 44 -9.96 9.82 13.54
C SER A 44 -8.73 8.96 13.24
N GLU A 45 -7.91 8.67 14.26
CA GLU A 45 -6.78 7.74 14.13
C GLU A 45 -7.24 6.35 13.66
N GLU A 46 -8.47 5.95 14.01
CA GLU A 46 -9.10 4.71 13.55
C GLU A 46 -9.33 4.70 12.03
N THR A 47 -9.85 5.79 11.47
CA THR A 47 -10.03 5.92 10.01
C THR A 47 -8.70 5.85 9.26
N ILE A 48 -7.65 6.50 9.79
CA ILE A 48 -6.30 6.43 9.23
C ILE A 48 -5.78 4.98 9.26
N ASN A 49 -5.98 4.29 10.37
CA ASN A 49 -5.58 2.90 10.53
C ASN A 49 -6.30 1.97 9.55
N ASP A 50 -7.60 2.15 9.35
CA ASP A 50 -8.41 1.33 8.46
C ASP A 50 -7.99 1.48 6.99
N ILE A 51 -7.64 2.70 6.56
CA ILE A 51 -7.12 2.92 5.21
C ILE A 51 -5.72 2.32 5.07
N LEU A 52 -4.86 2.48 6.08
CA LEU A 52 -3.51 1.88 6.09
C LEU A 52 -3.54 0.35 5.99
N GLN A 53 -4.49 -0.31 6.65
CA GLN A 53 -4.65 -1.78 6.60
C GLN A 53 -5.14 -2.29 5.25
N GLN A 54 -5.74 -1.43 4.43
CA GLN A 54 -6.18 -1.76 3.08
C GLN A 54 -5.06 -1.64 2.04
N ILE A 55 -3.90 -1.09 2.41
CA ILE A 55 -2.75 -0.96 1.52
C ILE A 55 -1.87 -2.21 1.66
N PRO A 56 -1.64 -2.97 0.58
CA PRO A 56 -0.84 -4.18 0.65
C PRO A 56 0.59 -3.85 1.09
N ALA A 57 1.20 -4.78 1.83
CA ALA A 57 2.59 -4.62 2.22
C ALA A 57 3.49 -4.59 0.96
N PRO A 58 4.54 -3.75 0.91
CA PRO A 58 5.43 -3.63 -0.25
C PRO A 58 6.02 -4.97 -0.75
N LEU A 59 6.15 -5.94 0.15
CA LEU A 59 6.64 -7.28 -0.14
C LEU A 59 5.77 -8.09 -1.10
N GLU A 60 4.44 -7.90 -1.07
CA GLU A 60 3.52 -8.66 -1.92
C GLU A 60 3.76 -8.39 -3.42
N ILE A 61 4.27 -7.20 -3.73
CA ILE A 61 4.60 -6.79 -5.10
C ILE A 61 5.97 -7.36 -5.53
N SER A 62 6.81 -7.81 -4.58
CA SER A 62 8.15 -8.31 -4.86
C SER A 62 8.22 -9.83 -5.07
N VAL A 63 7.24 -10.59 -4.57
CA VAL A 63 7.18 -12.06 -4.72
C VAL A 63 7.00 -12.48 -6.19
N LEU A 64 6.13 -11.79 -6.92
CA LEU A 64 5.90 -11.98 -8.37
C LEU A 64 7.19 -11.90 -9.19
N MET A 65 8.17 -11.10 -8.75
CA MET A 65 9.45 -10.91 -9.43
C MET A 65 10.31 -12.18 -9.47
N ARG A 66 10.24 -13.02 -8.43
CA ARG A 66 11.01 -14.28 -8.41
C ARG A 66 10.32 -15.34 -9.25
N GLU A 67 8.99 -15.37 -9.19
CA GLU A 67 8.18 -16.35 -9.92
C GLU A 67 8.21 -16.12 -11.44
N SER A 68 8.42 -14.87 -11.88
CA SER A 68 8.59 -14.55 -13.30
C SER A 68 9.93 -14.98 -13.90
N GLY A 69 10.91 -15.36 -13.08
CA GLY A 69 12.25 -15.70 -13.54
C GLY A 69 13.14 -14.49 -13.85
N ALA A 70 12.73 -13.28 -13.46
CA ALA A 70 13.56 -12.08 -13.61
C ALA A 70 14.88 -12.23 -12.82
N GLU A 71 15.95 -11.60 -13.31
CA GLU A 71 17.24 -11.60 -12.63
C GLU A 71 17.36 -10.48 -11.60
N TYR A 72 18.22 -10.68 -10.60
CA TYR A 72 18.55 -9.66 -9.63
C TYR A 72 19.37 -8.53 -10.26
N ASP A 73 18.94 -7.28 -10.05
CA ASP A 73 19.72 -6.10 -10.40
C ASP A 73 20.00 -5.26 -9.14
N ARG A 74 21.29 -5.02 -8.88
CA ARG A 74 21.71 -4.14 -7.77
C ARG A 74 21.52 -2.67 -8.10
N THR A 75 21.58 -2.29 -9.37
CA THR A 75 21.68 -0.89 -9.81
C THR A 75 20.39 -0.11 -9.62
N ILE A 76 19.26 -0.81 -9.50
CA ILE A 76 17.94 -0.24 -9.24
C ILE A 76 17.72 0.08 -7.75
N LEU A 77 18.52 -0.49 -6.85
CA LEU A 77 18.36 -0.31 -5.40
C LEU A 77 19.08 0.93 -4.87
N SER A 78 18.59 1.47 -3.76
CA SER A 78 19.21 2.65 -3.14
C SER A 78 20.61 2.32 -2.60
N ASP A 79 21.46 3.32 -2.44
CA ASP A 79 22.80 3.11 -1.86
C ASP A 79 22.71 3.04 -0.33
N PRO A 80 22.93 1.88 0.31
CA PRO A 80 22.76 1.71 1.75
C PRO A 80 23.75 2.54 2.58
N ASP A 81 24.83 3.06 1.99
CA ASP A 81 25.82 3.88 2.69
C ASP A 81 25.37 5.35 2.84
N LYS A 82 24.22 5.74 2.26
CA LYS A 82 23.71 7.12 2.32
C LYS A 82 22.89 7.46 3.56
N VAL A 83 22.74 6.56 4.53
CA VAL A 83 21.95 6.79 5.76
C VAL A 83 22.33 8.10 6.45
N SER A 84 23.62 8.40 6.54
CA SER A 84 24.15 9.60 7.19
C SER A 84 23.70 10.93 6.54
N ASN A 85 23.19 10.89 5.31
CA ASN A 85 22.68 12.08 4.61
C ASN A 85 21.25 12.44 5.03
N TYR A 86 20.53 11.52 5.69
CA TYR A 86 19.14 11.69 6.07
C TYR A 86 19.00 12.39 7.43
N ASN A 87 19.14 13.72 7.41
CA ASN A 87 19.24 14.52 8.62
C ASN A 87 17.90 14.94 9.26
N THR A 88 16.77 14.72 8.58
CA THR A 88 15.43 15.08 9.08
C THR A 88 14.60 13.84 9.39
N THR A 89 13.65 13.95 10.32
CA THR A 89 12.70 12.87 10.63
C THR A 89 11.92 12.44 9.39
N PHE A 90 11.55 13.39 8.53
CA PHE A 90 10.92 13.12 7.23
C PHE A 90 11.79 12.22 6.36
N LYS A 91 13.05 12.62 6.10
CA LYS A 91 13.97 11.84 5.25
C LYS A 91 14.24 10.47 5.84
N ARG A 92 14.39 10.36 7.17
CA ARG A 92 14.60 9.07 7.84
C ARG A 92 13.40 8.14 7.69
N ALA A 93 12.18 8.63 7.91
CA ALA A 93 10.97 7.82 7.86
C ALA A 93 10.69 7.28 6.45
N ILE A 94 10.81 8.12 5.42
CA ILE A 94 10.58 7.69 4.05
C ILE A 94 11.67 6.75 3.54
N ASN A 95 12.95 7.03 3.86
CA ASN A 95 14.05 6.13 3.47
C ASN A 95 14.07 4.82 4.28
N LEU A 96 13.47 4.77 5.48
CA LEU A 96 13.26 3.51 6.19
C LEU A 96 12.35 2.58 5.38
N GLY A 97 11.32 3.13 4.73
CA GLY A 97 10.44 2.40 3.84
C GLY A 97 11.20 1.88 2.61
N ILE A 98 11.92 2.79 1.94
CA ILE A 98 12.73 2.47 0.76
C ILE A 98 13.75 1.36 1.08
N TYR A 99 14.55 1.52 2.14
CA TYR A 99 15.57 0.53 2.48
C TYR A 99 14.98 -0.77 3.02
N GLY A 100 13.79 -0.71 3.63
CA GLY A 100 13.04 -1.90 4.00
C GLY A 100 12.65 -2.74 2.79
N THR A 101 12.17 -2.09 1.72
CA THR A 101 11.87 -2.74 0.44
C THR A 101 13.13 -3.27 -0.25
N ASP A 102 14.23 -2.50 -0.27
CA ASP A 102 15.51 -2.97 -0.83
C ASP A 102 16.02 -4.23 -0.09
N LEU A 103 15.94 -4.24 1.25
CA LEU A 103 16.27 -5.40 2.07
C LEU A 103 15.44 -6.63 1.68
N ILE A 104 14.12 -6.44 1.54
CA ILE A 104 13.20 -7.50 1.10
C ILE A 104 13.62 -8.03 -0.27
N TYR A 105 13.88 -7.14 -1.22
CA TYR A 105 14.30 -7.50 -2.57
C TYR A 105 15.61 -8.31 -2.56
N THR A 106 16.63 -7.87 -1.82
CA THR A 106 17.88 -8.64 -1.69
C THR A 106 17.64 -10.03 -1.10
N ASN A 107 16.67 -10.17 -0.20
CA ASN A 107 16.35 -11.45 0.41
C ASN A 107 15.63 -12.41 -0.54
N ILE A 108 14.65 -11.91 -1.32
CA ILE A 108 13.93 -12.70 -2.32
C ILE A 108 14.90 -13.34 -3.33
N PHE A 109 15.95 -12.60 -3.70
CA PHE A 109 17.00 -13.02 -4.63
C PHE A 109 18.23 -13.68 -3.97
N GLY A 110 18.20 -13.92 -2.66
CA GLY A 110 19.28 -14.61 -1.93
C GLY A 110 20.61 -13.86 -1.89
N LYS A 111 20.60 -12.53 -1.96
CA LYS A 111 21.78 -11.67 -1.93
C LYS A 111 22.17 -11.31 -0.50
N ASN A 112 22.71 -12.30 0.21
CA ASN A 112 22.93 -12.23 1.65
C ASN A 112 23.88 -11.11 2.08
N GLN A 113 24.94 -10.80 1.32
CA GLN A 113 25.89 -9.75 1.69
C GLN A 113 25.27 -8.35 1.58
N GLU A 114 24.58 -8.09 0.48
CA GLU A 114 23.83 -6.86 0.25
C GLU A 114 22.69 -6.72 1.26
N GLY A 115 21.99 -7.81 1.57
CA GLY A 115 20.95 -7.85 2.61
C GLY A 115 21.48 -7.48 3.99
N LEU A 116 22.71 -7.87 4.36
CA LEU A 116 23.33 -7.42 5.61
C LEU A 116 23.58 -5.90 5.63
N SER A 117 23.98 -5.32 4.49
CA SER A 117 24.16 -3.87 4.36
C SER A 117 22.84 -3.13 4.56
N TYR A 118 21.77 -3.52 3.85
CA TYR A 118 20.46 -2.90 4.04
C TYR A 118 19.89 -3.12 5.44
N MET A 119 20.10 -4.30 6.04
CA MET A 119 19.69 -4.56 7.43
C MET A 119 20.34 -3.59 8.42
N LYS A 120 21.63 -3.30 8.25
CA LYS A 120 22.33 -2.31 9.09
C LYS A 120 21.70 -0.93 8.91
N SER A 121 21.48 -0.51 7.67
CA SER A 121 20.94 0.81 7.35
C SER A 121 19.50 0.99 7.83
N VAL A 122 18.65 -0.04 7.65
CA VAL A 122 17.29 -0.09 8.21
C VAL A 122 17.31 0.03 9.73
N LYS A 123 18.24 -0.67 10.41
CA LYS A 123 18.36 -0.61 11.87
C LYS A 123 18.76 0.77 12.35
N GLU A 124 19.73 1.40 11.70
CA GLU A 124 20.20 2.75 12.01
C GLU A 124 19.05 3.77 11.87
N LEU A 125 18.32 3.73 10.75
CA LEU A 125 17.13 4.56 10.54
C LEU A 125 16.03 4.32 11.58
N ALA A 126 15.76 3.06 11.92
CA ALA A 126 14.76 2.70 12.91
C ALA A 126 15.14 3.18 14.32
N ASP A 127 16.42 3.13 14.68
CA ASP A 127 16.94 3.65 15.94
C ASP A 127 16.79 5.17 16.03
N ASP A 128 17.17 5.88 14.97
CA ASP A 128 16.99 7.34 14.89
C ASP A 128 15.51 7.74 14.99
N LEU A 129 14.59 6.87 14.56
CA LEU A 129 13.15 7.05 14.66
C LEU A 129 12.55 6.49 15.97
N ASN A 130 13.36 6.01 16.91
CA ASN A 130 12.90 5.41 18.18
C ASN A 130 11.89 4.25 17.99
N ILE A 131 12.09 3.46 16.94
CA ILE A 131 11.31 2.24 16.61
C ILE A 131 12.21 1.02 16.40
N GLY A 132 13.50 1.11 16.74
CA GLY A 132 14.48 0.04 16.58
C GLY A 132 14.13 -1.27 17.31
N GLN A 133 13.27 -1.23 18.33
CA GLN A 133 12.77 -2.41 19.03
C GLN A 133 11.94 -3.35 18.15
N PHE A 134 11.32 -2.84 17.09
CA PHE A 134 10.56 -3.66 16.13
C PHE A 134 11.46 -4.35 15.10
N PHE A 135 12.71 -3.90 14.98
CA PHE A 135 13.69 -4.46 14.05
C PHE A 135 14.62 -5.43 14.78
N ASN A 136 14.13 -6.66 14.97
CA ASN A 136 14.93 -7.72 15.58
C ASN A 136 15.91 -8.30 14.54
N LEU A 137 17.18 -7.92 14.64
CA LEU A 137 18.27 -8.39 13.78
C LEU A 137 18.42 -9.93 13.72
N LYS A 138 17.97 -10.69 14.74
CA LYS A 138 17.96 -12.16 14.67
C LYS A 138 16.85 -12.69 13.78
N LEU A 139 15.72 -11.99 13.74
CA LEU A 139 14.56 -12.33 12.92
C LEU A 139 14.85 -11.90 11.47
N VAL A 140 15.32 -10.67 11.28
CA VAL A 140 15.80 -10.16 9.97
C VAL A 140 16.98 -10.96 9.43
N GLY A 141 17.93 -11.35 10.28
CA GLY A 141 19.06 -12.21 9.90
C GLY A 141 18.63 -13.63 9.51
N ARG A 142 17.59 -14.20 10.15
CA ARG A 142 17.00 -15.47 9.74
C ARG A 142 16.28 -15.36 8.40
N LEU A 143 15.58 -14.24 8.17
CA LEU A 143 14.97 -13.95 6.88
C LEU A 143 16.07 -13.89 5.80
N ALA A 144 17.13 -13.11 6.03
CA ALA A 144 18.29 -12.96 5.15
C ALA A 144 19.05 -14.26 4.83
N THR A 145 18.87 -15.35 5.57
CA THR A 145 19.61 -16.62 5.36
C THR A 145 18.73 -17.81 4.96
N ASN A 146 17.39 -17.71 5.04
CA ASN A 146 16.46 -18.79 4.69
C ASN A 146 15.56 -18.37 3.52
N ASN A 147 15.94 -18.75 2.30
CA ASN A 147 15.19 -18.44 1.08
C ASN A 147 13.97 -19.37 0.83
N ASP A 148 13.81 -20.41 1.65
CA ASP A 148 12.95 -21.56 1.34
C ASP A 148 11.46 -21.37 1.73
N ASN A 149 11.07 -20.23 2.32
CA ASN A 149 9.65 -19.99 2.64
C ASN A 149 9.27 -18.50 2.50
N LEU A 150 8.95 -18.09 1.28
CA LEU A 150 8.47 -16.73 0.97
C LEU A 150 7.21 -16.38 1.76
N ASP A 151 6.30 -17.33 1.99
CA ASP A 151 5.08 -17.09 2.75
C ASP A 151 5.38 -16.71 4.19
N SER A 152 6.39 -17.36 4.79
CA SER A 152 6.87 -17.01 6.14
C SER A 152 7.52 -15.63 6.17
N LEU A 153 8.32 -15.29 5.15
CA LEU A 153 8.89 -13.95 5.00
C LEU A 153 7.79 -12.89 4.86
N MET A 154 6.76 -13.17 4.06
CA MET A 154 5.59 -12.33 3.86
C MET A 154 4.83 -12.10 5.15
N LEU A 155 4.47 -13.17 5.85
CA LEU A 155 3.77 -13.09 7.11
C LEU A 155 4.55 -12.27 8.15
N ILE A 156 5.84 -12.55 8.34
CA ILE A 156 6.67 -11.88 9.34
C ILE A 156 6.84 -10.39 9.02
N THR A 157 7.09 -10.06 7.76
CA THR A 157 7.28 -8.67 7.33
C THR A 157 5.99 -7.87 7.51
N THR A 158 4.85 -8.43 7.11
CA THR A 158 3.54 -7.80 7.30
C THR A 158 3.22 -7.61 8.78
N GLN A 159 3.49 -8.60 9.64
CA GLN A 159 3.31 -8.46 11.09
C GLN A 159 4.18 -7.35 11.69
N ASN A 160 5.44 -7.26 11.29
CA ASN A 160 6.35 -6.20 11.76
C ASN A 160 5.90 -4.82 11.27
N PHE A 161 5.50 -4.70 10.01
CA PHE A 161 4.97 -3.47 9.42
C PHE A 161 3.75 -2.98 10.22
N ASN A 162 2.78 -3.86 10.46
CA ASN A 162 1.58 -3.53 11.23
C ASN A 162 1.90 -3.15 12.67
N ALA A 163 2.86 -3.82 13.32
CA ALA A 163 3.30 -3.48 14.68
C ALA A 163 3.94 -2.08 14.75
N ILE A 164 4.79 -1.72 13.77
CA ILE A 164 5.41 -0.40 13.67
C ILE A 164 4.33 0.67 13.46
N ASN A 165 3.43 0.46 12.51
CA ASN A 165 2.35 1.41 12.21
C ASN A 165 1.46 1.63 13.43
N LYS A 166 1.01 0.55 14.07
CA LYS A 166 0.23 0.65 15.31
C LYS A 166 0.97 1.44 16.38
N TYR A 167 2.23 1.14 16.62
CA TYR A 167 3.02 1.85 17.62
C TYR A 167 3.16 3.34 17.29
N LEU A 168 3.45 3.69 16.03
CA LEU A 168 3.57 5.09 15.61
C LEU A 168 2.25 5.83 15.78
N GLN A 169 1.13 5.22 15.43
CA GLN A 169 -0.20 5.81 15.62
C GLN A 169 -0.56 5.98 17.10
N ASP A 170 -0.43 4.93 17.92
CA ASP A 170 -0.72 4.96 19.37
C ASP A 170 0.12 6.04 20.11
N ASN A 171 1.25 6.43 19.53
CA ASN A 171 2.15 7.47 20.05
C ASN A 171 2.02 8.83 19.34
N LYS A 172 0.92 9.08 18.59
CA LYS A 172 0.64 10.35 17.88
C LYS A 172 1.71 10.72 16.84
N ARG A 173 2.33 9.72 16.22
CA ARG A 173 3.36 9.83 15.17
C ARG A 173 2.87 9.21 13.85
N ALA A 174 1.56 9.29 13.59
CA ALA A 174 0.92 8.73 12.40
C ALA A 174 1.48 9.29 11.09
N ASN A 175 1.95 10.55 11.08
CA ASN A 175 2.67 11.13 9.94
C ASN A 175 3.91 10.29 9.54
N LEU A 176 4.63 9.70 10.50
CA LEU A 176 5.78 8.84 10.20
C LEU A 176 5.36 7.47 9.64
N SER A 177 4.21 6.95 10.06
CA SER A 177 3.64 5.72 9.52
C SER A 177 3.29 5.89 8.04
N ILE A 178 2.71 7.04 7.66
CA ILE A 178 2.43 7.39 6.27
C ILE A 178 3.72 7.49 5.47
N LEU A 179 4.74 8.21 5.95
CA LEU A 179 6.01 8.34 5.23
C LEU A 179 6.72 6.99 5.04
N PHE A 180 6.72 6.15 6.08
CA PHE A 180 7.28 4.80 6.03
C PHE A 180 6.56 3.95 4.97
N LEU A 181 5.23 3.97 4.96
CA LEU A 181 4.43 3.29 3.95
C LEU A 181 4.72 3.81 2.53
N VAL A 182 4.64 5.13 2.32
CA VAL A 182 4.84 5.76 1.00
C VAL A 182 6.21 5.43 0.45
N GLY A 183 7.26 5.50 1.28
CA GLY A 183 8.61 5.15 0.87
C GLY A 183 8.74 3.69 0.44
N GLY A 184 8.16 2.77 1.22
CA GLY A 184 8.19 1.35 0.90
C GLY A 184 7.42 1.00 -0.36
N TRP A 185 6.21 1.56 -0.52
CA TRP A 185 5.38 1.38 -1.70
C TRP A 185 6.05 1.93 -2.96
N MET A 186 6.53 3.18 -2.91
CA MET A 186 7.20 3.82 -4.04
C MET A 186 8.42 3.02 -4.50
N GLU A 187 9.22 2.51 -3.57
CA GLU A 187 10.37 1.66 -3.90
C GLU A 187 9.93 0.34 -4.55
N ALA A 188 8.86 -0.28 -4.05
CA ALA A 188 8.37 -1.52 -4.62
C ALA A 188 7.86 -1.31 -6.06
N VAL A 189 7.14 -0.22 -6.32
CA VAL A 189 6.71 0.12 -7.69
C VAL A 189 7.90 0.45 -8.58
N HIS A 190 8.91 1.18 -8.08
CA HIS A 190 10.15 1.44 -8.83
C HIS A 190 10.83 0.16 -9.29
N ILE A 191 11.07 -0.79 -8.37
CA ILE A 191 11.72 -2.07 -8.68
C ILE A 191 10.88 -2.85 -9.69
N ASN A 192 9.56 -2.90 -9.53
CA ASN A 192 8.68 -3.59 -10.48
C ASN A 192 8.72 -2.96 -11.87
N CYS A 193 8.68 -1.64 -11.96
CA CYS A 193 8.80 -0.92 -13.22
C CYS A 193 10.10 -1.29 -13.95
N LYS A 194 11.24 -1.29 -13.25
CA LYS A 194 12.52 -1.69 -13.83
C LYS A 194 12.51 -3.13 -14.33
N MET A 195 12.02 -4.05 -13.51
CA MET A 195 11.93 -5.46 -13.89
C MET A 195 10.97 -5.71 -15.06
N SER A 196 9.83 -5.03 -15.09
CA SER A 196 8.87 -5.11 -16.19
C SER A 196 9.44 -4.55 -17.50
N ILE A 197 10.29 -3.52 -17.43
CA ILE A 197 10.96 -2.94 -18.60
C ILE A 197 12.02 -3.91 -19.16
N ASP A 198 12.75 -4.59 -18.26
CA ASP A 198 13.80 -5.55 -18.63
C ASP A 198 13.23 -6.91 -19.09
N ASN A 199 12.00 -7.24 -18.67
CA ASN A 199 11.31 -8.50 -18.98
C ASN A 199 9.92 -8.22 -19.57
N PRO A 200 9.81 -7.53 -20.72
CA PRO A 200 8.53 -7.05 -21.27
C PRO A 200 7.57 -8.17 -21.69
N GLU A 201 8.07 -9.40 -21.86
CA GLU A 201 7.28 -10.60 -22.14
C GLU A 201 6.50 -11.13 -20.92
N VAL A 202 6.88 -10.74 -19.70
CA VAL A 202 6.20 -11.12 -18.47
C VAL A 202 5.08 -10.12 -18.18
N THR A 203 3.94 -10.27 -18.85
CA THR A 203 2.83 -9.30 -18.76
C THR A 203 2.25 -9.15 -17.36
N SER A 204 2.34 -10.18 -16.51
CA SER A 204 1.89 -10.12 -15.11
C SER A 204 2.61 -9.06 -14.27
N LEU A 205 3.86 -8.70 -14.60
CA LEU A 205 4.55 -7.59 -13.95
C LEU A 205 3.92 -6.25 -14.30
N SER A 206 3.62 -6.02 -15.59
CA SER A 206 2.96 -4.80 -16.02
C SER A 206 1.54 -4.69 -15.46
N GLU A 207 0.77 -5.79 -15.44
CA GLU A 207 -0.57 -5.83 -14.84
C GLU A 207 -0.50 -5.43 -13.36
N ARG A 208 0.43 -6.00 -12.59
CA ARG A 208 0.63 -5.68 -11.18
C ARG A 208 1.00 -4.22 -10.93
N ILE A 209 1.78 -3.60 -11.83
CA ILE A 209 2.09 -2.17 -11.78
C ILE A 209 0.82 -1.35 -12.01
N GLY A 210 -0.03 -1.75 -12.95
CA GLY A 210 -1.29 -1.06 -13.23
C GLY A 210 -2.31 -1.15 -12.08
N GLU A 211 -2.36 -2.28 -11.37
CA GLU A 211 -3.16 -2.45 -10.14
C GLU A 211 -2.79 -1.45 -9.04
N GLN A 212 -1.59 -0.86 -9.08
CA GLN A 212 -1.17 0.13 -8.09
C GLN A 212 -1.88 1.47 -8.22
N LYS A 213 -2.71 1.66 -9.26
CA LYS A 213 -3.59 2.83 -9.38
C LYS A 213 -4.48 3.00 -8.15
N ASP A 214 -5.19 1.94 -7.75
CA ASP A 214 -6.11 1.97 -6.62
C ASP A 214 -5.36 2.14 -5.28
N VAL A 215 -4.14 1.61 -5.19
CA VAL A 215 -3.28 1.78 -4.01
C VAL A 215 -2.80 3.22 -3.90
N LEU A 216 -2.40 3.83 -5.02
CA LEU A 216 -1.99 5.23 -5.08
C LEU A 216 -3.12 6.15 -4.63
N GLU A 217 -4.37 5.93 -5.06
CA GLU A 217 -5.52 6.72 -4.64
C GLU A 217 -5.70 6.72 -3.11
N ARG A 218 -5.53 5.56 -2.46
CA ARG A 218 -5.58 5.42 -1.00
C ARG A 218 -4.43 6.14 -0.30
N ILE A 219 -3.23 6.05 -0.88
CA ILE A 219 -2.05 6.77 -0.39
C ILE A 219 -2.28 8.29 -0.48
N MET A 220 -2.80 8.77 -1.61
CA MET A 220 -3.13 10.19 -1.81
C MET A 220 -4.14 10.68 -0.77
N LEU A 221 -5.19 9.89 -0.52
CA LEU A 221 -6.16 10.18 0.53
C LEU A 221 -5.49 10.28 1.92
N LEU A 222 -4.65 9.32 2.30
CA LEU A 222 -3.93 9.35 3.58
C LEU A 222 -3.01 10.58 3.71
N MET A 223 -2.29 10.91 2.66
CA MET A 223 -1.40 12.07 2.64
C MET A 223 -2.17 13.38 2.74
N SER A 224 -3.37 13.46 2.15
CA SER A 224 -4.21 14.66 2.20
C SER A 224 -4.52 15.11 3.64
N PHE A 225 -4.64 14.17 4.59
CA PHE A 225 -4.95 14.47 6.00
C PHE A 225 -3.82 15.23 6.71
N TYR A 226 -2.60 15.17 6.17
CA TYR A 226 -1.41 15.83 6.72
C TYR A 226 -0.85 16.92 5.81
N ALA A 227 -1.30 17.03 4.56
CA ALA A 227 -0.80 18.00 3.59
C ALA A 227 -0.98 19.46 4.04
N GLU A 228 -2.01 19.76 4.84
CA GLU A 228 -2.20 21.13 5.37
C GLU A 228 -1.39 21.43 6.64
N THR A 229 -0.88 20.40 7.33
CA THR A 229 -0.19 20.55 8.63
C THR A 229 1.31 20.23 8.59
N ASP A 230 1.78 19.46 7.61
CA ASP A 230 3.19 19.13 7.41
C ASP A 230 3.64 19.53 5.99
N PRO A 231 4.43 20.61 5.85
CA PRO A 231 4.92 21.08 4.56
C PRO A 231 5.69 20.03 3.75
N ASN A 232 6.40 19.10 4.39
CA ASN A 232 7.14 18.07 3.66
C ASN A 232 6.19 17.03 3.06
N ILE A 233 5.11 16.69 3.79
CA ILE A 233 4.06 15.82 3.25
C ILE A 233 3.29 16.55 2.15
N LYS A 234 3.06 17.86 2.28
CA LYS A 234 2.46 18.68 1.21
C LYS A 234 3.26 18.61 -0.08
N ASP A 235 4.56 18.87 0.00
CA ASP A 235 5.46 18.86 -1.16
C ASP A 235 5.51 17.46 -1.80
N LEU A 236 5.58 16.40 -0.99
CA LEU A 236 5.53 15.03 -1.48
C LEU A 236 4.17 14.71 -2.12
N HIS A 237 3.06 15.16 -1.53
CA HIS A 237 1.71 14.96 -2.07
C HIS A 237 1.56 15.62 -3.45
N GLU A 238 2.07 16.84 -3.62
CA GLU A 238 2.12 17.52 -4.92
C GLU A 238 2.96 16.76 -5.96
N ASP A 239 4.08 16.16 -5.55
CA ASP A 239 4.88 15.30 -6.43
C ASP A 239 4.14 14.01 -6.79
N MET A 240 3.40 13.40 -5.85
CA MET A 240 2.60 12.18 -6.06
C MET A 240 1.37 12.43 -6.95
N LYS A 241 0.83 13.66 -7.02
CA LYS A 241 -0.19 14.02 -8.03
C LYS A 241 0.29 13.80 -9.46
N LYS A 242 1.56 14.08 -9.76
CA LYS A 242 2.14 13.82 -11.09
C LYS A 242 2.18 12.33 -11.41
N LEU A 243 2.37 11.50 -10.39
CA LEU A 243 2.30 10.05 -10.54
C LEU A 243 0.85 9.62 -10.78
N GLN A 244 -0.11 10.20 -10.06
CA GLN A 244 -1.54 9.97 -10.29
C GLN A 244 -1.93 10.32 -11.74
N ASP A 245 -1.39 11.41 -12.29
CA ASP A 245 -1.59 11.79 -13.69
C ASP A 245 -1.10 10.70 -14.67
N ALA A 246 0.07 10.09 -14.43
CA ALA A 246 0.56 8.99 -15.24
C ALA A 246 -0.37 7.76 -15.18
N TYR A 247 -0.95 7.48 -14.00
CA TYR A 247 -1.90 6.39 -13.79
C TYR A 247 -3.30 6.64 -14.39
N ASN A 248 -3.68 7.89 -14.70
CA ASN A 248 -4.99 8.21 -15.27
C ASN A 248 -5.24 7.51 -16.62
N SER A 249 -4.18 7.23 -17.37
CA SER A 249 -4.25 6.51 -18.66
C SER A 249 -4.56 5.01 -18.52
N ILE A 250 -4.39 4.44 -17.34
CA ILE A 250 -4.60 3.00 -17.08
C ILE A 250 -6.08 2.74 -16.81
N GLN A 251 -6.65 1.81 -17.57
CA GLN A 251 -8.03 1.36 -17.40
C GLN A 251 -8.06 -0.01 -16.73
N ILE A 252 -8.84 -0.12 -15.66
CA ILE A 252 -9.06 -1.39 -14.94
C ILE A 252 -10.52 -1.78 -15.15
N THR A 253 -10.76 -2.90 -15.83
CA THR A 253 -12.11 -3.40 -16.12
C THR A 253 -12.47 -4.52 -15.16
N TYR A 254 -13.43 -4.27 -14.28
CA TYR A 254 -13.95 -5.29 -13.37
C TYR A 254 -15.17 -6.00 -13.97
N THR A 255 -15.08 -7.32 -14.07
CA THR A 255 -16.18 -8.19 -14.47
C THR A 255 -16.65 -8.98 -13.25
N TYR A 256 -17.80 -8.60 -12.72
CA TYR A 256 -18.42 -9.30 -11.60
C TYR A 256 -18.87 -10.71 -12.01
N ALA A 257 -18.64 -11.68 -11.13
CA ALA A 257 -19.29 -12.98 -11.21
C ALA A 257 -19.68 -13.49 -9.82
N GLU A 258 -20.84 -14.14 -9.74
CA GLU A 258 -21.38 -14.68 -8.49
C GLU A 258 -20.36 -15.61 -7.81
N PRO A 259 -20.07 -15.42 -6.52
CA PRO A 259 -19.12 -16.25 -5.80
C PRO A 259 -19.65 -17.68 -5.66
N THR A 260 -18.74 -18.64 -5.63
CA THR A 260 -19.05 -20.05 -5.39
C THR A 260 -18.51 -20.49 -4.03
N THR A 261 -19.05 -21.58 -3.47
CA THR A 261 -18.55 -22.14 -2.22
C THR A 261 -18.05 -23.56 -2.43
N GLU A 262 -16.92 -23.88 -1.81
CA GLU A 262 -16.35 -25.22 -1.80
C GLU A 262 -15.85 -25.57 -0.39
N VAL A 263 -15.80 -26.86 -0.06
CA VAL A 263 -15.25 -27.33 1.21
C VAL A 263 -13.85 -27.86 0.97
N VAL A 264 -12.83 -27.16 1.45
CA VAL A 264 -11.41 -27.54 1.37
C VAL A 264 -10.92 -27.81 2.79
N ASP A 265 -10.42 -29.02 3.04
CA ASP A 265 -9.92 -29.46 4.36
C ASP A 265 -10.91 -29.23 5.53
N GLY A 266 -12.21 -29.36 5.25
CA GLY A 266 -13.28 -29.16 6.23
C GLY A 266 -13.64 -27.71 6.52
N VAL A 267 -13.05 -26.76 5.79
CA VAL A 267 -13.34 -25.32 5.86
C VAL A 267 -14.17 -24.91 4.64
N LEU A 268 -15.26 -24.16 4.88
CA LEU A 268 -16.04 -23.55 3.80
C LEU A 268 -15.24 -22.38 3.21
N VAL A 269 -14.80 -22.53 1.96
CA VAL A 269 -14.09 -21.52 1.20
C VAL A 269 -15.08 -20.84 0.25
N ILE A 270 -15.15 -19.50 0.33
CA ILE A 270 -15.88 -18.68 -0.65
C ILE A 270 -14.88 -18.30 -1.74
N LYS A 271 -15.15 -18.72 -2.97
CA LYS A 271 -14.37 -18.39 -4.14
C LYS A 271 -15.04 -17.25 -4.90
N ASP A 272 -14.42 -16.07 -4.88
CA ASP A 272 -14.79 -14.98 -5.76
C ASP A 272 -14.46 -15.37 -7.21
N ASN A 273 -15.47 -15.32 -8.08
CA ASN A 273 -15.32 -15.64 -9.49
C ASN A 273 -15.14 -14.38 -10.35
N SER A 274 -15.19 -13.20 -9.74
CA SER A 274 -15.01 -11.93 -10.42
C SER A 274 -13.58 -11.81 -10.95
N THR A 275 -13.42 -11.14 -12.08
CA THR A 275 -12.12 -10.93 -12.72
C THR A 275 -11.86 -9.46 -12.92
N SER A 276 -10.62 -9.03 -12.72
CA SER A 276 -10.14 -7.70 -13.13
C SER A 276 -9.23 -7.84 -14.34
N THR A 277 -9.37 -6.97 -15.33
CA THR A 277 -8.45 -6.87 -16.47
C THR A 277 -7.82 -5.49 -16.46
N VAL A 278 -6.49 -5.45 -16.38
CA VAL A 278 -5.70 -4.23 -16.36
C VAL A 278 -5.20 -3.93 -17.77
N HIS A 279 -5.67 -2.82 -18.36
CA HIS A 279 -5.22 -2.36 -19.67
C HIS A 279 -4.02 -1.44 -19.50
N ILE A 280 -2.82 -2.01 -19.56
CA ILE A 280 -1.56 -1.30 -19.42
C ILE A 280 -0.59 -1.68 -20.56
N THR A 281 0.19 -0.71 -21.02
CA THR A 281 1.24 -0.90 -22.03
C THR A 281 2.63 -0.67 -21.45
N GLN A 282 3.67 -1.15 -22.14
CA GLN A 282 5.06 -0.89 -21.75
C GLN A 282 5.42 0.60 -21.77
N ASP A 283 4.76 1.41 -22.59
CA ASP A 283 4.97 2.86 -22.58
C ASP A 283 4.37 3.49 -21.31
N ASN A 284 3.22 2.98 -20.82
CA ASN A 284 2.70 3.39 -19.51
C ASN A 284 3.67 3.02 -18.38
N VAL A 285 4.24 1.81 -18.41
CA VAL A 285 5.23 1.38 -17.40
C VAL A 285 6.45 2.31 -17.37
N LYS A 286 6.98 2.70 -18.54
CA LYS A 286 8.11 3.64 -18.65
C LYS A 286 7.76 5.04 -18.16
N GLU A 287 6.54 5.50 -18.44
CA GLU A 287 6.05 6.80 -17.95
C GLU A 287 5.99 6.81 -16.41
N ILE A 288 5.39 5.77 -15.82
CA ILE A 288 5.32 5.57 -14.37
C ILE A 288 6.72 5.50 -13.75
N ASP A 289 7.63 4.71 -14.33
CA ASP A 289 9.03 4.60 -13.88
C ASP A 289 9.72 5.97 -13.87
N SER A 290 9.57 6.74 -14.94
CA SER A 290 10.19 8.06 -15.09
C SER A 290 9.75 9.02 -13.98
N VAL A 291 8.44 9.06 -13.70
CA VAL A 291 7.87 9.91 -12.65
C VAL A 291 8.31 9.42 -11.27
N ILE A 292 8.17 8.13 -10.96
CA ILE A 292 8.60 7.55 -9.69
C ILE A 292 10.09 7.78 -9.44
N ASN A 293 10.94 7.54 -10.44
CA ASN A 293 12.38 7.73 -10.31
C ASN A 293 12.72 9.21 -10.03
N THR A 294 11.98 10.15 -10.63
CA THR A 294 12.14 11.58 -10.32
C THR A 294 11.82 11.89 -8.86
N ILE A 295 10.71 11.35 -8.34
CA ILE A 295 10.30 11.54 -6.93
C ILE A 295 11.33 10.88 -6.00
N ARG A 296 11.66 9.61 -6.25
CA ARG A 296 12.63 8.81 -5.49
C ARG A 296 13.99 9.49 -5.38
N ASN A 297 14.51 10.05 -6.47
CA ASN A 297 15.81 10.73 -6.45
C ASN A 297 15.82 11.98 -5.57
N LYS A 298 14.69 12.70 -5.42
CA LYS A 298 14.60 13.82 -4.47
C LYS A 298 14.65 13.34 -3.01
N LEU A 299 14.12 12.15 -2.74
CA LEU A 299 14.02 11.59 -1.38
C LEU A 299 15.31 10.90 -0.92
N THR A 300 16.04 10.31 -1.86
CA THR A 300 17.26 9.52 -1.60
C THR A 300 18.56 10.31 -1.80
N SER A 301 18.47 11.57 -2.25
CA SER A 301 19.61 12.50 -2.40
C SER A 301 20.02 13.20 -1.11
#